data_AF-A0A954PLX1-F1
#
_entry.id   AF-A0A954PLX1-F1
#
_cell.length_a   1.000
_cell.length_b   1.000
_cell.length_c   1.000
_cell.angle_alpha   90.00
_cell.angle_beta   90.00
_cell.angle_gamma   90.00
#
_symmetry.space_group_name_H-M   'P 1'
#
loop_
_entity.id
_entity.type
_entity.pdbx_description
1 polymer ?
#
loop_
_entity_poly.entity_id
_entity_poly.type
_entity_poly.pdbx_seq_one_letter_code
_entity_poly.pdbx_strand_id
1 'polypeptide(L)'
;MRWTFALTFVILGGWMLCPAERNLLAAELLRISAENYRDVLPEGKEVDAIAGDWILRNEQVLAVIAQPQEGRNANMTVRGVGGMLIDFTRRFHGSDQLSCFYPAAGRFHFAQSAGMSCQVDGQNVDLAAAGGKSGQTVRLSFQGTPVAADGTRAEVTYTLREDADWLEYQVTLINDAQAPVPLPIQDSLRCDGKLFSMHNDSRLKIFTATDSYFGQCYAFQLDEGLMQSVGSGRNLLLQPAATTDANSQTPPPAQIRWSGKIHCSQGLPGARSWAEGLLSDAPRQTMQLKLQSPHGPVPHATVEFLRDGQSLGHIQSDSQGVIRADLLQGGYTAVIRSLGRDVREHNFSIDNSLHADSLSLPAASRVRATILDAEGQPIAAKVQFQGIDGTSDPDFGPTAGIAAIENVVYCARGQFEQPLDPGRYRVIISHGPEFDAETQEIEIGPGQLLPLRSVLPRTVDTRGWVSSDFHSHSSPSGDNVSHQRGRVLNLLAEHIEFAPCTEHNRIDTYADDLLALNATAALATCSGMELTGSPLPINHQNAFPLHRHEHQQDGGGPQTDADPVRQIERLALWDNTSAKVVQMNHPNIPQILGDKDLDGRADEGLRGMLGWMDVIEVHPPQG
;
A
#
# COMPACT_ATOMS: atom_id res chain seq x y z
N MET A 1 -3.06 59.02 -9.40
CA MET A 1 -1.62 58.79 -9.53
C MET A 1 -1.19 57.81 -8.43
N ARG A 2 -1.29 56.50 -8.72
CA ARG A 2 -0.78 55.40 -7.90
C ARG A 2 -0.37 54.32 -8.90
N TRP A 3 0.91 53.95 -8.89
CA TRP A 3 1.52 52.99 -9.80
C TRP A 3 1.43 51.59 -9.16
N THR A 4 0.80 50.66 -9.86
CA THR A 4 0.83 49.22 -9.54
C THR A 4 1.77 48.55 -10.52
N PHE A 5 2.92 48.07 -10.06
CA PHE A 5 3.81 47.22 -10.83
C PHE A 5 3.26 45.79 -10.84
N ALA A 6 2.92 45.27 -12.03
CA ALA A 6 2.67 43.85 -12.25
C ALA A 6 4.02 43.19 -12.58
N LEU A 7 4.46 42.25 -11.74
CA LEU A 7 5.62 41.42 -12.00
C LEU A 7 5.14 40.13 -12.70
N THR A 8 5.30 40.07 -14.01
CA THR A 8 5.10 38.85 -14.80
C THR A 8 6.38 38.02 -14.74
N PHE A 9 6.39 36.91 -14.02
CA PHE A 9 7.47 35.93 -14.11
C PHE A 9 7.26 35.07 -15.37
N VAL A 10 8.06 35.33 -16.40
CA VAL A 10 8.25 34.40 -17.52
C VAL A 10 9.35 33.42 -17.11
N ILE A 11 8.97 32.18 -16.77
CA ILE A 11 9.95 31.10 -16.60
C ILE A 11 10.28 30.55 -17.98
N LEU A 12 11.36 31.05 -18.57
CA LEU A 12 12.03 30.45 -19.72
C LEU A 12 12.91 29.31 -19.20
N GLY A 13 12.39 28.07 -19.25
CA GLY A 13 13.16 26.85 -18.97
C GLY A 13 14.12 26.54 -20.12
N GLY A 14 15.29 27.16 -20.12
CA GLY A 14 16.40 26.79 -20.99
C GLY A 14 17.16 25.60 -20.42
N TRP A 15 17.17 24.48 -21.15
CA TRP A 15 18.02 23.33 -20.86
C TRP A 15 19.45 23.65 -21.30
N MET A 16 20.34 23.94 -20.35
CA MET A 16 21.78 23.92 -20.58
C MET A 16 22.31 22.52 -20.28
N LEU A 17 22.72 21.81 -21.33
CA LEU A 17 23.42 20.53 -21.27
C LEU A 17 24.93 20.77 -21.08
N CYS A 18 25.41 20.58 -19.86
CA CYS A 18 26.79 20.14 -19.62
C CYS A 18 26.75 18.64 -19.32
N PRO A 19 27.66 17.81 -19.86
CA PRO A 19 27.84 16.45 -19.37
C PRO A 19 28.48 16.56 -17.98
N ALA A 20 27.66 16.71 -16.95
CA ALA A 20 28.11 16.55 -15.58
C ALA A 20 28.48 15.08 -15.40
N GLU A 21 29.70 14.80 -14.94
CA GLU A 21 29.98 13.52 -14.28
C GLU A 21 28.87 13.31 -13.25
N ARG A 22 28.10 12.22 -13.39
CA ARG A 22 27.07 11.86 -12.41
C ARG A 22 27.78 11.56 -11.09
N ASN A 23 27.81 12.53 -10.18
CA ASN A 23 28.11 12.27 -8.79
C ASN A 23 26.96 11.45 -8.22
N LEU A 24 27.07 10.12 -8.27
CA LEU A 24 26.13 9.24 -7.59
C LEU A 24 26.19 9.54 -6.09
N LEU A 25 25.04 9.72 -5.44
CA LEU A 25 24.98 9.66 -3.98
C LEU A 25 25.38 8.26 -3.54
N ALA A 26 26.23 8.21 -2.51
CA ALA A 26 26.61 7.00 -1.83
C ALA A 26 25.37 6.18 -1.40
N ALA A 27 25.55 4.87 -1.24
CA ALA A 27 24.57 4.07 -0.50
C ALA A 27 24.57 4.53 0.97
N GLU A 28 23.39 4.72 1.54
CA GLU A 28 23.17 5.26 2.87
C GLU A 28 22.34 4.29 3.73
N LEU A 29 22.74 4.14 5.00
CA LEU A 29 21.94 3.55 6.08
C LEU A 29 21.52 4.64 7.05
N LEU A 30 20.22 4.78 7.30
CA LEU A 30 19.65 5.70 8.28
C LEU A 30 18.76 4.93 9.25
N ARG A 31 18.77 5.35 10.52
CA ARG A 31 17.79 4.88 11.50
C ARG A 31 16.61 5.84 11.54
N ILE A 32 15.40 5.31 11.49
CA ILE A 32 14.17 6.10 11.62
C ILE A 32 14.02 6.54 13.08
N SER A 33 13.73 7.82 13.29
CA SER A 33 13.43 8.41 14.58
C SER A 33 12.18 9.27 14.48
N ALA A 34 11.61 9.68 15.61
CA ALA A 34 10.45 10.57 15.60
C ALA A 34 10.74 11.92 14.90
N GLU A 35 12.00 12.37 14.94
CA GLU A 35 12.44 13.64 14.36
C GLU A 35 12.59 13.59 12.83
N ASN A 36 12.98 12.44 12.26
CA ASN A 36 13.23 12.32 10.82
C ASN A 36 12.14 11.52 10.08
N TYR A 37 11.16 10.94 10.77
CA TYR A 37 10.16 10.03 10.22
C TYR A 37 9.53 10.54 8.92
N ARG A 38 9.05 11.79 8.92
CA ARG A 38 8.37 12.39 7.76
C ARG A 38 9.29 12.71 6.58
N ASP A 39 10.61 12.77 6.81
CA ASP A 39 11.60 13.19 5.81
C ASP A 39 12.25 12.00 5.09
N VAL A 40 12.21 10.81 5.71
CA VAL A 40 13.00 9.65 5.25
C VAL A 40 12.15 8.50 4.70
N LEU A 41 10.85 8.49 4.96
CA LEU A 41 9.97 7.43 4.50
C LEU A 41 9.61 7.53 3.02
N PRO A 42 9.33 6.39 2.37
CA PRO A 42 8.76 6.41 1.02
C PRO A 42 7.35 6.98 1.03
N GLU A 43 6.89 7.37 -0.16
CA GLU A 43 5.46 7.55 -0.43
C GLU A 43 4.86 6.23 -0.94
N GLY A 44 3.56 6.03 -0.74
CA GLY A 44 2.86 4.80 -1.12
C GLY A 44 1.58 4.59 -0.33
N LYS A 45 0.78 3.61 -0.73
CA LYS A 45 -0.46 3.27 -0.01
C LYS A 45 -0.18 2.38 1.20
N GLU A 46 0.83 1.51 1.09
CA GLU A 46 1.11 0.47 2.08
C GLU A 46 2.35 0.79 2.94
N VAL A 47 2.78 2.06 2.96
CA VAL A 47 3.97 2.48 3.72
C VAL A 47 3.81 2.13 5.20
N ASP A 48 4.67 1.25 5.72
CA ASP A 48 4.71 0.90 7.14
C ASP A 48 6.10 1.08 7.74
N ALA A 49 6.19 1.91 8.78
CA ALA A 49 7.42 2.03 9.55
C ALA A 49 7.17 2.55 10.95
N ILE A 50 8.07 2.22 11.87
CA ILE A 50 8.10 2.80 13.22
C ILE A 50 9.49 3.35 13.54
N ALA A 51 9.56 4.18 14.58
CA ALA A 51 10.82 4.65 15.12
C ALA A 51 11.69 3.45 15.52
N GLY A 52 12.92 3.43 15.01
CA GLY A 52 13.90 2.39 15.20
C GLY A 52 14.16 1.50 13.98
N ASP A 53 13.22 1.44 13.03
CA ASP A 53 13.38 0.77 11.73
C ASP A 53 14.50 1.44 10.90
N TRP A 54 14.97 0.78 9.83
CA TRP A 54 16.15 1.19 9.07
C TRP A 54 15.81 1.52 7.62
N ILE A 55 16.32 2.65 7.13
CA ILE A 55 16.32 3.00 5.72
C ILE A 55 17.65 2.62 5.10
N LEU A 56 17.61 1.86 4.01
CA LEU A 56 18.74 1.61 3.13
C LEU A 56 18.43 2.22 1.75
N ARG A 57 19.16 3.25 1.34
CA ARG A 57 18.84 4.03 0.12
C ARG A 57 20.07 4.47 -0.67
N ASN A 58 19.87 4.85 -1.92
CA ASN A 58 20.84 5.56 -2.76
C ASN A 58 20.10 6.57 -3.67
N GLU A 59 20.67 6.98 -4.80
CA GLU A 59 19.98 7.85 -5.77
C GLU A 59 18.73 7.24 -6.40
N GLN A 60 18.68 5.91 -6.51
CA GLN A 60 17.71 5.20 -7.35
C GLN A 60 16.58 4.56 -6.55
N VAL A 61 16.91 3.95 -5.42
CA VAL A 61 15.99 3.12 -4.62
C VAL A 61 16.03 3.49 -3.14
N LEU A 62 14.95 3.14 -2.45
CA LEU A 62 14.81 3.23 -1.00
C LEU A 62 14.14 1.97 -0.50
N ALA A 63 14.76 1.32 0.49
CA ALA A 63 14.25 0.16 1.20
C ALA A 63 14.06 0.48 2.68
N VAL A 64 12.95 0.02 3.27
CA VAL A 64 12.74 0.05 4.72
C VAL A 64 12.87 -1.38 5.25
N ILE A 65 13.79 -1.58 6.19
CA ILE A 65 14.04 -2.84 6.88
C ILE A 65 13.59 -2.71 8.33
N ALA A 66 12.66 -3.56 8.77
CA ALA A 66 12.13 -3.47 10.12
C ALA A 66 13.21 -3.79 11.16
N GLN A 67 13.20 -3.08 12.29
CA GLN A 67 14.15 -3.32 13.36
C GLN A 67 13.95 -4.72 13.97
N PRO A 68 15.04 -5.43 14.32
CA PRO A 68 14.94 -6.74 14.94
C PRO A 68 14.52 -6.59 16.39
N GLN A 69 13.22 -6.66 16.64
CA GLN A 69 12.58 -6.49 17.93
C GLN A 69 11.45 -7.51 18.11
N GLU A 70 11.35 -8.08 19.31
CA GLU A 70 10.23 -8.93 19.68
C GLU A 70 8.90 -8.18 19.52
N GLY A 71 7.92 -8.84 18.90
CA GLY A 71 6.60 -8.26 18.66
C GLY A 71 6.52 -7.22 17.54
N ARG A 72 7.60 -6.96 16.78
CA ARG A 72 7.53 -6.08 15.60
C ARG A 72 6.64 -6.70 14.52
N ASN A 73 5.48 -6.09 14.27
CA ASN A 73 4.52 -6.46 13.22
C ASN A 73 4.21 -5.23 12.36
N ALA A 74 4.15 -5.37 11.04
CA ALA A 74 3.69 -4.26 10.20
C ALA A 74 2.20 -4.00 10.43
N ASN A 75 1.37 -5.04 10.46
CA ASN A 75 -0.04 -4.92 10.85
C ASN A 75 -0.55 -6.24 11.46
N MET A 76 -1.86 -6.32 11.76
CA MET A 76 -2.47 -7.52 12.36
C MET A 76 -2.12 -8.81 11.60
N THR A 77 -2.04 -8.72 10.28
CA THR A 77 -1.90 -9.90 9.42
C THR A 77 -0.47 -10.08 8.92
N VAL A 78 0.37 -9.04 8.94
CA VAL A 78 1.77 -9.03 8.51
C VAL A 78 2.65 -8.96 9.76
N ARG A 79 2.98 -10.14 10.30
CA ARG A 79 3.55 -10.30 11.64
C ARG A 79 5.00 -10.78 11.62
N GLY A 80 5.73 -10.48 12.70
CA GLY A 80 7.10 -10.96 12.87
C GLY A 80 8.07 -10.39 11.84
N VAL A 81 7.94 -9.11 11.53
CA VAL A 81 8.67 -8.45 10.44
C VAL A 81 10.06 -7.96 10.83
N GLY A 82 10.52 -8.20 12.07
CA GLY A 82 11.87 -7.83 12.48
C GLY A 82 12.92 -8.40 11.54
N GLY A 83 13.81 -7.56 11.00
CA GLY A 83 14.82 -7.93 10.00
C GLY A 83 14.30 -8.17 8.58
N MET A 84 13.01 -7.95 8.31
CA MET A 84 12.38 -8.12 7.00
C MET A 84 12.34 -6.81 6.22
N LEU A 85 12.26 -6.91 4.88
CA LEU A 85 12.00 -5.77 3.99
C LEU A 85 10.50 -5.49 3.99
N ILE A 86 10.10 -4.33 4.51
CA ILE A 86 8.68 -3.95 4.64
C ILE A 86 8.25 -2.96 3.56
N ASP A 87 9.12 -2.04 3.13
CA ASP A 87 8.86 -1.16 1.97
C ASP A 87 10.03 -1.16 0.99
N PHE A 88 9.74 -1.02 -0.32
CA PHE A 88 10.75 -0.85 -1.35
C PHE A 88 10.24 -0.06 -2.57
N THR A 89 10.84 1.09 -2.85
CA THR A 89 10.39 1.95 -3.95
C THR A 89 11.50 2.67 -4.70
N ARG A 90 11.16 3.24 -5.85
CA ARG A 90 12.04 4.14 -6.60
C ARG A 90 12.03 5.52 -5.96
N ARG A 91 13.22 6.09 -5.78
CA ARG A 91 13.42 7.45 -5.28
C ARG A 91 12.69 8.53 -6.08
N PHE A 92 12.53 8.30 -7.38
CA PHE A 92 11.90 9.26 -8.28
C PHE A 92 10.37 9.13 -8.37
N HIS A 93 9.82 8.03 -7.86
CA HIS A 93 8.40 7.68 -7.90
C HIS A 93 8.09 6.82 -6.68
N GLY A 94 7.82 7.48 -5.55
CA GLY A 94 7.40 6.79 -4.33
C GLY A 94 6.00 6.24 -4.51
N SER A 95 5.88 4.93 -4.64
CA SER A 95 4.60 4.23 -4.67
C SER A 95 4.74 2.85 -4.06
N ASP A 96 5.10 2.80 -2.79
CA ASP A 96 5.19 1.52 -2.11
C ASP A 96 3.81 0.85 -1.93
N GLN A 97 3.78 -0.43 -2.28
CA GLN A 97 2.65 -1.36 -2.18
C GLN A 97 3.11 -2.71 -1.60
N LEU A 98 4.32 -2.77 -1.04
CA LEU A 98 4.89 -3.98 -0.46
C LEU A 98 4.35 -4.08 0.96
N SER A 99 3.82 -5.23 1.34
CA SER A 99 3.48 -5.44 2.74
C SER A 99 4.68 -6.02 3.49
N CYS A 100 5.34 -7.02 2.89
CA CYS A 100 6.60 -7.57 3.40
C CYS A 100 7.23 -8.55 2.41
N PHE A 101 8.55 -8.55 2.30
CA PHE A 101 9.33 -9.68 1.80
C PHE A 101 10.00 -10.40 2.99
N TYR A 102 9.73 -11.70 3.12
CA TYR A 102 10.26 -12.57 4.17
C TYR A 102 11.32 -13.52 3.61
N PRO A 103 12.61 -13.20 3.75
CA PRO A 103 13.67 -14.17 3.54
C PRO A 103 13.45 -15.41 4.41
N ALA A 104 13.77 -16.59 3.87
CA ALA A 104 13.49 -17.86 4.53
C ALA A 104 12.00 -18.12 4.86
N ALA A 105 11.06 -17.41 4.21
CA ALA A 105 9.62 -17.57 4.36
C ALA A 105 9.11 -17.43 5.81
N GLY A 106 9.72 -16.54 6.60
CA GLY A 106 9.29 -16.25 7.96
C GLY A 106 9.54 -17.36 8.98
N ARG A 107 10.38 -18.36 8.65
CA ARG A 107 10.74 -19.47 9.55
C ARG A 107 11.59 -19.07 10.76
N PHE A 108 12.14 -17.85 10.75
CA PHE A 108 13.06 -17.36 11.76
C PHE A 108 12.60 -16.01 12.30
N HIS A 109 12.74 -15.84 13.61
CA HIS A 109 12.52 -14.57 14.31
C HIS A 109 13.83 -13.84 14.52
N PHE A 110 13.85 -12.55 14.17
CA PHE A 110 14.95 -11.63 14.41
C PHE A 110 14.47 -10.62 15.46
N ALA A 111 14.67 -10.96 16.73
CA ALA A 111 14.04 -10.25 17.84
C ALA A 111 15.01 -9.38 18.65
N GLN A 112 16.30 -9.37 18.30
CA GLN A 112 17.34 -8.72 19.10
C GLN A 112 18.31 -7.93 18.22
N SER A 113 18.52 -6.67 18.57
CA SER A 113 19.52 -5.81 17.89
C SER A 113 20.95 -6.31 18.05
N ALA A 114 21.26 -7.14 19.06
CA ALA A 114 22.57 -7.74 19.24
C ALA A 114 22.96 -8.71 18.10
N GLY A 115 21.97 -9.28 17.40
CA GLY A 115 22.19 -10.10 16.21
C GLY A 115 22.35 -9.30 14.91
N MET A 116 22.34 -7.96 14.99
CA MET A 116 22.44 -7.08 13.84
C MET A 116 23.86 -6.55 13.67
N SER A 117 24.37 -6.52 12.45
CA SER A 117 25.66 -5.91 12.12
C SER A 117 25.59 -5.17 10.79
N CYS A 118 26.48 -4.19 10.61
CA CYS A 118 26.56 -3.41 9.37
C CYS A 118 28.01 -3.27 8.92
N GLN A 119 28.21 -3.35 7.61
CA GLN A 119 29.47 -3.05 6.95
C GLN A 119 29.29 -1.94 5.92
N VAL A 120 30.21 -0.99 5.93
CA VAL A 120 30.34 0.05 4.89
C VAL A 120 31.68 -0.14 4.22
N ASP A 121 31.67 -0.35 2.90
CA ASP A 121 32.87 -0.60 2.09
C ASP A 121 33.74 -1.75 2.66
N GLY A 122 33.07 -2.78 3.19
CA GLY A 122 33.69 -3.95 3.80
C GLY A 122 34.19 -3.76 5.24
N GLN A 123 34.02 -2.57 5.83
CA GLN A 123 34.42 -2.28 7.22
C GLN A 123 33.22 -2.29 8.15
N ASN A 124 33.34 -2.98 9.28
CA ASN A 124 32.28 -2.98 10.31
C ASN A 124 32.09 -1.57 10.87
N VAL A 125 30.84 -1.13 10.97
CA VAL A 125 30.46 0.16 11.56
C VAL A 125 29.63 -0.02 12.82
N ASP A 126 29.77 0.91 13.75
CA ASP A 126 28.95 0.95 14.97
C ASP A 126 27.55 1.50 14.66
N LEU A 127 26.53 0.65 14.83
CA LEU A 127 25.12 1.00 14.63
C LEU A 127 24.54 1.83 15.79
N ALA A 128 25.20 1.87 16.95
CA ALA A 128 24.81 2.72 18.08
C ALA A 128 25.29 4.17 17.91
N ALA A 129 26.33 4.41 17.09
CA ALA A 129 26.84 5.75 16.83
C ALA A 129 25.81 6.58 16.07
N ALA A 130 25.60 7.82 16.53
CA ALA A 130 24.67 8.77 15.92
C ALA A 130 25.01 9.07 14.45
N GLY A 131 24.00 9.44 13.67
CA GLY A 131 24.13 9.81 12.26
C GLY A 131 24.07 8.62 11.30
N GLY A 132 23.77 8.94 10.04
CA GLY A 132 23.75 7.98 8.94
C GLY A 132 25.12 7.35 8.67
N LYS A 133 25.11 6.20 7.99
CA LYS A 133 26.31 5.54 7.48
C LYS A 133 26.26 5.59 5.97
N SER A 134 27.37 5.90 5.29
CA SER A 134 27.38 6.06 3.84
C SER A 134 28.67 5.56 3.21
N GLY A 135 28.59 4.90 2.06
CA GLY A 135 29.74 4.44 1.28
C GLY A 135 29.33 3.91 -0.09
N GLN A 136 30.27 3.32 -0.81
CA GLN A 136 29.99 2.69 -2.11
C GLN A 136 29.10 1.46 -1.97
N THR A 137 29.28 0.71 -0.88
CA THR A 137 28.45 -0.44 -0.54
C THR A 137 28.10 -0.42 0.94
N VAL A 138 26.81 -0.60 1.23
CA VAL A 138 26.29 -0.77 2.58
C VAL A 138 25.66 -2.16 2.69
N ARG A 139 26.08 -2.92 3.70
CA ARG A 139 25.59 -4.27 3.97
C ARG A 139 25.04 -4.34 5.38
N LEU A 140 23.76 -4.70 5.53
CA LEU A 140 23.05 -4.84 6.79
C LEU A 140 22.67 -6.31 7.00
N SER A 141 23.14 -6.90 8.10
CA SER A 141 22.99 -8.33 8.40
C SER A 141 22.24 -8.55 9.72
N PHE A 142 21.43 -9.60 9.77
CA PHE A 142 20.60 -9.98 10.90
C PHE A 142 20.75 -11.47 11.20
N GLN A 143 20.93 -11.81 12.47
CA GLN A 143 20.93 -13.19 12.95
C GLN A 143 19.61 -13.51 13.65
N GLY A 144 18.99 -14.62 13.25
CA GLY A 144 17.68 -15.04 13.69
C GLY A 144 17.67 -16.44 14.26
N THR A 145 16.69 -16.69 15.13
CA THR A 145 16.44 -17.99 15.76
C THR A 145 15.16 -18.61 15.18
N PRO A 146 15.02 -19.95 15.16
CA PRO A 146 13.92 -20.60 14.45
C PRO A 146 12.63 -20.48 15.25
N VAL A 147 11.53 -20.19 14.56
CA VAL A 147 10.18 -20.15 15.15
C VAL A 147 9.83 -21.51 15.78
N ALA A 148 10.24 -22.60 15.15
CA ALA A 148 9.97 -23.96 15.59
C ALA A 148 10.89 -24.46 16.72
N ALA A 149 11.87 -23.67 17.16
CA ALA A 149 12.86 -24.08 18.17
C ALA A 149 13.59 -25.41 17.83
N ASP A 150 13.90 -25.63 16.56
CA ASP A 150 14.42 -26.89 16.01
C ASP A 150 15.95 -27.03 16.05
N GLY A 151 16.65 -26.08 16.66
CA GLY A 151 18.13 -26.07 16.75
C GLY A 151 18.83 -25.53 15.50
N THR A 152 18.11 -24.91 14.57
CA THR A 152 18.69 -24.21 13.42
C THR A 152 18.89 -22.73 13.71
N ARG A 153 19.54 -21.99 12.81
CA ARG A 153 19.62 -20.51 12.85
C ARG A 153 19.71 -19.93 11.44
N ALA A 154 19.36 -18.65 11.31
CA ALA A 154 19.43 -17.95 10.04
C ALA A 154 20.29 -16.69 10.14
N GLU A 155 20.98 -16.37 9.05
CA GLU A 155 21.54 -15.06 8.79
C GLU A 155 20.93 -14.50 7.50
N VAL A 156 20.35 -13.31 7.57
CA VAL A 156 19.81 -12.58 6.44
C VAL A 156 20.64 -11.33 6.26
N THR A 157 21.06 -11.06 5.03
CA THR A 157 21.88 -9.90 4.70
C THR A 157 21.31 -9.16 3.52
N TYR A 158 21.11 -7.86 3.65
CA TYR A 158 20.77 -6.96 2.54
C TYR A 158 21.99 -6.14 2.17
N THR A 159 22.23 -5.97 0.87
CA THR A 159 23.33 -5.15 0.35
C THR A 159 22.79 -4.15 -0.68
N LEU A 160 23.13 -2.88 -0.50
CA LEU A 160 22.87 -1.83 -1.48
C LEU A 160 24.18 -1.18 -1.89
N ARG A 161 24.35 -1.00 -3.19
CA ARG A 161 25.49 -0.30 -3.79
C ARG A 161 25.04 1.08 -4.28
N GLU A 162 25.97 2.03 -4.36
CA GLU A 162 25.68 3.38 -4.83
C GLU A 162 25.16 3.43 -6.29
N ASP A 163 25.56 2.44 -7.10
CA ASP A 163 25.24 2.34 -8.53
C ASP A 163 24.05 1.42 -8.85
N ALA A 164 23.55 0.69 -7.86
CA ALA A 164 22.52 -0.32 -8.06
C ALA A 164 21.12 0.29 -7.99
N ASP A 165 20.25 -0.07 -8.93
CA ASP A 165 18.83 0.23 -8.85
C ASP A 165 18.00 -1.00 -8.42
N TRP A 166 18.65 -1.91 -7.69
CA TRP A 166 18.08 -3.08 -7.04
C TRP A 166 18.70 -3.27 -5.66
N LEU A 167 18.00 -3.99 -4.80
CA LEU A 167 18.49 -4.46 -3.51
C LEU A 167 18.99 -5.91 -3.66
N GLU A 168 20.18 -6.20 -3.17
CA GLU A 168 20.68 -7.57 -3.07
C GLU A 168 20.33 -8.16 -1.72
N TYR A 169 20.02 -9.46 -1.68
CA TYR A 169 19.82 -10.18 -0.44
C TYR A 169 20.54 -11.53 -0.47
N GLN A 170 20.94 -12.00 0.72
CA GLN A 170 21.50 -13.32 0.94
C GLN A 170 20.89 -13.94 2.19
N VAL A 171 20.54 -15.21 2.11
CA VAL A 171 20.10 -16.01 3.24
C VAL A 171 21.09 -17.14 3.48
N THR A 172 21.48 -17.33 4.73
CA THR A 172 22.26 -18.49 5.17
C THR A 172 21.51 -19.18 6.30
N LEU A 173 21.15 -20.45 6.10
CA LEU A 173 20.58 -21.31 7.13
C LEU A 173 21.65 -22.27 7.64
N ILE A 174 21.69 -22.49 8.95
CA ILE A 174 22.67 -23.35 9.60
C ILE A 174 21.92 -24.35 10.47
N ASN A 175 22.18 -25.64 10.26
CA ASN A 175 21.68 -26.70 11.12
C ASN A 175 22.74 -27.05 12.20
N ASP A 176 22.57 -26.49 13.39
CA ASP A 176 23.35 -26.81 14.59
C ASP A 176 22.66 -27.87 15.47
N ALA A 177 21.53 -28.44 15.02
CA ALA A 177 20.78 -29.44 15.75
C ALA A 177 21.54 -30.78 15.81
N GLN A 178 21.08 -31.68 16.69
CA GLN A 178 21.64 -33.03 16.79
C GLN A 178 21.07 -34.01 15.74
N ALA A 179 20.02 -33.60 15.03
CA ALA A 179 19.31 -34.39 14.04
C ALA A 179 19.14 -33.63 12.72
N PRO A 180 18.90 -34.33 11.60
CA PRO A 180 18.51 -33.67 10.36
C PRO A 180 17.21 -32.86 10.51
N VAL A 181 17.17 -31.69 9.87
CA VAL A 181 16.01 -30.78 9.85
C VAL A 181 15.68 -30.43 8.39
N PRO A 182 14.40 -30.35 7.99
CA PRO A 182 14.03 -29.89 6.65
C PRO A 182 14.27 -28.38 6.52
N LEU A 183 15.20 -27.99 5.64
CA LEU A 183 15.56 -26.59 5.39
C LEU A 183 15.43 -26.24 3.90
N PRO A 184 14.19 -26.16 3.37
CA PRO A 184 13.99 -25.77 1.97
C PRO A 184 14.54 -24.38 1.68
N ILE A 185 15.06 -24.18 0.46
CA ILE A 185 15.38 -22.86 -0.09
C ILE A 185 14.06 -22.23 -0.52
N GLN A 186 13.57 -21.28 0.28
CA GLN A 186 12.27 -20.66 0.07
C GLN A 186 12.22 -19.32 0.80
N ASP A 187 11.74 -18.31 0.09
CA ASP A 187 11.38 -16.99 0.59
C ASP A 187 9.86 -16.82 0.51
N SER A 188 9.32 -15.72 1.05
CA SER A 188 7.92 -15.38 0.85
C SER A 188 7.75 -13.90 0.53
N LEU A 189 6.79 -13.60 -0.35
CA LEU A 189 6.36 -12.26 -0.69
C LEU A 189 4.93 -12.06 -0.23
N ARG A 190 4.67 -10.91 0.38
CA ARG A 190 3.33 -10.43 0.64
C ARG A 190 3.10 -9.06 0.02
N CYS A 191 2.12 -9.05 -0.87
CA CYS A 191 1.54 -7.88 -1.50
C CYS A 191 0.02 -8.04 -1.39
N ASP A 192 -0.63 -7.16 -0.64
CA ASP A 192 -2.05 -7.32 -0.32
C ASP A 192 -2.97 -6.78 -1.43
N GLY A 193 -4.12 -7.44 -1.60
CA GLY A 193 -5.19 -7.03 -2.52
C GLY A 193 -5.24 -7.80 -3.84
N LYS A 194 -6.31 -7.56 -4.60
CA LYS A 194 -6.53 -8.18 -5.92
C LYS A 194 -5.89 -7.37 -7.07
N LEU A 195 -5.09 -6.35 -6.74
CA LEU A 195 -4.47 -5.45 -7.71
C LEU A 195 -3.20 -6.02 -8.33
N PHE A 196 -2.55 -6.93 -7.62
CA PHE A 196 -1.30 -7.52 -8.07
C PHE A 196 -1.54 -8.62 -9.11
N SER A 197 -0.97 -8.41 -10.29
CA SER A 197 -0.74 -9.45 -11.28
C SER A 197 0.64 -10.07 -11.05
N MET A 198 0.70 -11.39 -10.88
CA MET A 198 1.92 -12.11 -10.55
C MET A 198 2.32 -13.06 -11.69
N HIS A 199 3.59 -13.06 -12.08
CA HIS A 199 4.05 -13.83 -13.24
C HIS A 199 5.49 -14.34 -13.09
N ASN A 200 5.74 -15.55 -13.58
CA ASN A 200 7.10 -16.08 -13.75
C ASN A 200 7.52 -15.90 -15.21
N ASP A 201 8.53 -15.06 -15.47
CA ASP A 201 9.15 -14.92 -16.79
C ASP A 201 10.42 -15.79 -16.83
N SER A 202 10.28 -17.02 -17.35
CA SER A 202 11.36 -18.00 -17.40
C SER A 202 12.50 -17.60 -18.35
N ARG A 203 12.21 -16.78 -19.37
CA ARG A 203 13.22 -16.26 -20.30
C ARG A 203 14.14 -15.26 -19.60
N LEU A 204 13.56 -14.38 -18.78
CA LEU A 204 14.29 -13.36 -18.02
C LEU A 204 14.75 -13.84 -16.63
N LYS A 205 14.34 -15.05 -16.23
CA LYS A 205 14.61 -15.66 -14.92
C LYS A 205 14.11 -14.82 -13.74
N ILE A 206 12.98 -14.15 -13.91
CA ILE A 206 12.37 -13.32 -12.87
C ILE A 206 10.98 -13.78 -12.50
N PHE A 207 10.63 -13.57 -11.24
CA PHE A 207 9.25 -13.50 -10.80
C PHE A 207 8.86 -12.02 -10.63
N THR A 208 7.67 -11.63 -11.07
CA THR A 208 7.17 -10.25 -10.95
C THR A 208 5.84 -10.21 -10.21
N ALA A 209 5.66 -9.20 -9.35
CA ALA A 209 4.38 -8.80 -8.78
C ALA A 209 4.11 -7.34 -9.16
N THR A 210 3.08 -7.11 -9.99
CA THR A 210 2.77 -5.81 -10.58
C THR A 210 1.40 -5.31 -10.13
N ASP A 211 1.37 -4.16 -9.45
CA ASP A 211 0.18 -3.32 -9.27
C ASP A 211 0.15 -2.23 -10.34
N SER A 212 -0.77 -2.38 -11.29
CA SER A 212 -0.88 -1.45 -12.42
C SER A 212 -1.48 -0.10 -12.06
N TYR A 213 -2.33 -0.03 -11.04
CA TYR A 213 -3.05 1.19 -10.70
C TYR A 213 -2.18 2.14 -9.88
N PHE A 214 -1.49 1.62 -8.87
CA PHE A 214 -0.51 2.40 -8.12
C PHE A 214 0.84 2.50 -8.85
N GLY A 215 0.98 1.85 -10.02
CA GLY A 215 2.16 1.96 -10.86
C GLY A 215 3.40 1.39 -10.18
N GLN A 216 3.29 0.22 -9.56
CA GLN A 216 4.36 -0.41 -8.81
C GLN A 216 4.59 -1.83 -9.31
N CYS A 217 5.85 -2.17 -9.61
CA CYS A 217 6.23 -3.52 -10.02
C CYS A 217 7.47 -3.96 -9.26
N TYR A 218 7.36 -5.06 -8.53
CA TYR A 218 8.48 -5.75 -7.89
C TYR A 218 8.95 -6.90 -8.77
N ALA A 219 10.26 -7.04 -8.96
CA ALA A 219 10.88 -8.13 -9.69
C ALA A 219 11.94 -8.81 -8.82
N PHE A 220 11.88 -10.14 -8.77
CA PHE A 220 12.73 -10.99 -7.96
C PHE A 220 13.52 -11.92 -8.88
N GLN A 221 14.84 -11.96 -8.69
CA GLN A 221 15.75 -12.84 -9.42
C GLN A 221 16.65 -13.57 -8.42
N LEU A 222 16.79 -14.89 -8.55
CA LEU A 222 17.84 -15.63 -7.84
C LEU A 222 19.15 -15.52 -8.59
N ASP A 223 20.27 -15.46 -7.87
CA ASP A 223 21.59 -15.49 -8.51
C ASP A 223 21.84 -16.83 -9.23
N GLU A 224 21.27 -17.91 -8.69
CA GLU A 224 21.33 -19.25 -9.27
C GLU A 224 19.93 -19.85 -9.47
N GLY A 225 19.67 -20.37 -10.66
CA GLY A 225 18.40 -21.01 -11.01
C GLY A 225 17.31 -20.06 -11.52
N LEU A 226 16.08 -20.58 -11.57
CA LEU A 226 14.88 -19.84 -11.94
C LEU A 226 14.03 -19.67 -10.68
N MET A 227 13.58 -18.46 -10.37
CA MET A 227 12.57 -18.25 -9.32
C MET A 227 11.21 -18.76 -9.82
N GLN A 228 10.48 -19.47 -8.96
CA GLN A 228 9.08 -19.82 -9.17
C GLN A 228 8.26 -19.46 -7.94
N SER A 229 7.00 -19.11 -8.15
CA SER A 229 6.01 -18.97 -7.10
C SER A 229 5.25 -20.27 -6.84
N VAL A 230 4.97 -20.58 -5.57
CA VAL A 230 4.20 -21.77 -5.16
C VAL A 230 3.13 -21.38 -4.14
N GLY A 231 1.97 -22.02 -4.27
CA GLY A 231 0.79 -21.78 -3.41
C GLY A 231 -0.08 -20.63 -3.91
N SER A 232 -1.18 -20.40 -3.19
CA SER A 232 -2.22 -19.42 -3.54
C SER A 232 -2.74 -18.62 -2.32
N GLY A 233 -1.91 -18.45 -1.30
CA GLY A 233 -2.24 -17.71 -0.08
C GLY A 233 -1.83 -16.22 -0.12
N ARG A 234 -2.14 -15.49 0.96
CA ARG A 234 -1.70 -14.08 1.15
C ARG A 234 -0.17 -13.95 1.22
N ASN A 235 0.49 -14.95 1.78
CA ASN A 235 1.94 -15.12 1.72
C ASN A 235 2.24 -16.03 0.53
N LEU A 236 2.74 -15.44 -0.56
CA LEU A 236 3.19 -16.20 -1.71
C LEU A 236 4.57 -16.77 -1.42
N LEU A 237 4.78 -18.07 -1.66
CA LEU A 237 6.10 -18.67 -1.49
C LEU A 237 6.90 -18.52 -2.78
N LEU A 238 8.16 -18.11 -2.65
CA LEU A 238 9.11 -17.96 -3.75
C LEU A 238 10.26 -18.94 -3.54
N GLN A 239 10.55 -19.77 -4.53
CA GLN A 239 11.58 -20.81 -4.42
C GLN A 239 12.25 -21.11 -5.77
N PRO A 240 13.40 -21.78 -5.81
CA PRO A 240 13.99 -22.24 -7.08
C PRO A 240 13.07 -23.21 -7.84
N ALA A 241 13.06 -23.16 -9.17
CA ALA A 241 12.27 -24.05 -10.02
C ALA A 241 12.75 -25.51 -9.94
N ALA A 242 14.05 -25.69 -9.73
CA ALA A 242 14.69 -27.00 -9.61
C ALA A 242 14.68 -27.54 -8.17
N THR A 243 13.84 -27.01 -7.27
CA THR A 243 13.88 -27.35 -5.85
C THR A 243 13.89 -28.86 -5.59
N THR A 244 14.85 -29.25 -4.74
CA THR A 244 14.90 -30.53 -4.04
C THR A 244 13.62 -30.74 -3.26
N ASP A 245 13.22 -32.02 -3.12
CA ASP A 245 12.06 -32.46 -2.34
C ASP A 245 11.92 -31.64 -1.04
N ALA A 246 10.77 -31.01 -0.80
CA ALA A 246 10.57 -30.11 0.37
C ALA A 246 10.80 -30.85 1.71
N ASN A 247 10.77 -32.19 1.66
CA ASN A 247 11.05 -33.09 2.77
C ASN A 247 12.54 -33.49 2.89
N SER A 248 13.41 -32.98 2.02
CA SER A 248 14.84 -33.27 2.04
C SER A 248 15.44 -32.82 3.37
N GLN A 249 15.98 -33.79 4.09
CA GLN A 249 16.53 -33.62 5.42
C GLN A 249 17.95 -33.07 5.31
N THR A 250 18.25 -31.98 6.01
CA THR A 250 19.57 -31.35 6.02
C THR A 250 20.37 -31.88 7.22
N PRO A 251 21.39 -32.72 7.05
CA PRO A 251 22.12 -33.33 8.17
C PRO A 251 23.02 -32.30 8.89
N PRO A 252 23.23 -32.41 10.21
CA PRO A 252 24.18 -31.54 10.91
C PRO A 252 25.63 -32.06 10.80
N PRO A 253 26.66 -31.18 10.77
CA PRO A 253 26.58 -29.75 10.52
C PRO A 253 26.40 -29.50 9.02
N ALA A 254 25.39 -28.70 8.65
CA ALA A 254 25.23 -28.25 7.28
C ALA A 254 24.78 -26.79 7.23
N GLN A 255 25.24 -26.14 6.16
CA GLN A 255 24.93 -24.78 5.84
C GLN A 255 24.30 -24.74 4.45
N ILE A 256 23.15 -24.09 4.34
CA ILE A 256 22.48 -23.81 3.07
C ILE A 256 22.54 -22.31 2.85
N ARG A 257 22.83 -21.89 1.62
CA ARG A 257 22.90 -20.49 1.25
C ARG A 257 22.24 -20.27 -0.11
N TRP A 258 21.52 -19.16 -0.23
CA TRP A 258 21.08 -18.62 -1.51
C TRP A 258 21.09 -17.09 -1.46
N SER A 259 21.09 -16.47 -2.63
CA SER A 259 21.07 -15.03 -2.79
C SER A 259 20.27 -14.64 -4.02
N GLY A 260 19.87 -13.37 -4.06
CA GLY A 260 19.11 -12.83 -5.16
C GLY A 260 19.05 -11.31 -5.14
N LYS A 261 18.27 -10.78 -6.08
CA LYS A 261 18.08 -9.35 -6.32
C LYS A 261 16.59 -9.04 -6.32
N ILE A 262 16.25 -7.90 -5.73
CA ILE A 262 14.90 -7.33 -5.70
C ILE A 262 14.97 -5.98 -6.39
N HIS A 263 14.23 -5.82 -7.48
CA HIS A 263 14.12 -4.57 -8.22
C HIS A 263 12.69 -4.03 -8.15
N CYS A 264 12.54 -2.71 -8.18
CA CYS A 264 11.25 -2.05 -8.29
C CYS A 264 11.23 -1.07 -9.47
N SER A 265 10.06 -0.90 -10.09
CA SER A 265 9.88 0.01 -11.23
C SER A 265 8.43 0.48 -11.35
N GLN A 266 8.21 1.56 -12.11
CA GLN A 266 6.87 2.03 -12.45
C GLN A 266 6.25 1.09 -13.49
N GLY A 267 5.69 -0.04 -13.07
CA GLY A 267 5.11 -1.05 -13.97
C GLY A 267 6.11 -2.01 -14.63
N LEU A 268 5.58 -2.97 -15.39
CA LEU A 268 6.33 -4.13 -15.89
C LEU A 268 7.47 -3.84 -16.90
N PRO A 269 7.38 -2.83 -17.80
CA PRO A 269 8.44 -2.57 -18.78
C PRO A 269 9.82 -2.30 -18.18
N GLY A 270 9.89 -1.60 -17.04
CA GLY A 270 11.15 -1.33 -16.34
C GLY A 270 11.76 -2.61 -15.76
N ALA A 271 10.95 -3.43 -15.08
CA ALA A 271 11.37 -4.71 -14.53
C ALA A 271 11.90 -5.70 -15.60
N ARG A 272 11.20 -5.81 -16.74
CA ARG A 272 11.66 -6.67 -17.84
C ARG A 272 12.95 -6.16 -18.46
N SER A 273 13.06 -4.85 -18.67
CA SER A 273 14.28 -4.22 -19.18
C SER A 273 15.46 -4.40 -18.22
N TRP A 274 15.24 -4.28 -16.91
CA TRP A 274 16.22 -4.55 -15.86
C TRP A 274 16.79 -5.96 -15.97
N ALA A 275 15.91 -6.97 -15.98
CA ALA A 275 16.34 -8.36 -16.04
C ALA A 275 17.04 -8.71 -17.35
N GLU A 276 16.56 -8.18 -18.47
CA GLU A 276 17.21 -8.36 -19.76
C GLU A 276 18.60 -7.71 -19.80
N GLY A 277 18.73 -6.47 -19.28
CA GLY A 277 20.01 -5.78 -19.17
C GLY A 277 21.03 -6.53 -18.32
N LEU A 278 20.60 -7.18 -17.22
CA LEU A 278 21.47 -8.05 -16.43
C LEU A 278 21.94 -9.29 -17.20
N LEU A 279 21.09 -9.88 -18.05
CA LEU A 279 21.43 -11.08 -18.82
C LEU A 279 22.35 -10.77 -20.02
N SER A 280 22.18 -9.61 -20.64
CA SER A 280 22.92 -9.22 -21.84
C SER A 280 24.08 -8.27 -21.59
N ASP A 281 24.30 -7.84 -20.34
CA ASP A 281 25.24 -6.76 -19.97
C ASP A 281 25.01 -5.48 -20.80
N ALA A 282 23.73 -5.19 -21.07
CA ALA A 282 23.35 -4.04 -21.91
C ALA A 282 22.93 -2.86 -21.02
N PRO A 283 23.42 -1.64 -21.30
CA PRO A 283 23.06 -0.47 -20.54
C PRO A 283 21.58 -0.13 -20.75
N ARG A 284 20.93 0.29 -19.66
CA ARG A 284 19.59 0.87 -19.69
C ARG A 284 19.70 2.38 -19.62
N GLN A 285 18.77 3.07 -20.28
CA GLN A 285 18.59 4.50 -20.12
C GLN A 285 17.21 4.79 -19.55
N THR A 286 17.19 5.76 -18.65
CA THR A 286 15.94 6.31 -18.15
C THR A 286 15.21 7.00 -19.31
N MET A 287 13.95 6.66 -19.46
CA MET A 287 12.99 7.30 -20.32
C MET A 287 11.96 8.02 -19.44
N GLN A 288 11.58 9.22 -19.83
CA GLN A 288 10.49 9.97 -19.24
C GLN A 288 9.53 10.44 -20.34
N LEU A 289 8.26 10.06 -20.23
CA LEU A 289 7.19 10.54 -21.09
C LEU A 289 6.21 11.35 -20.25
N LYS A 290 5.98 12.61 -20.63
CA LYS A 290 4.99 13.48 -19.98
C LYS A 290 3.75 13.65 -20.86
N LEU A 291 2.61 13.18 -20.38
CA LEU A 291 1.31 13.31 -21.01
C LEU A 291 0.60 14.58 -20.52
N GLN A 292 0.27 15.46 -21.44
CA GLN A 292 -0.42 16.72 -21.18
C GLN A 292 -1.66 16.87 -22.05
N SER A 293 -2.57 17.76 -21.67
CA SER A 293 -3.71 18.17 -22.48
C SER A 293 -3.98 19.66 -22.25
N PRO A 294 -4.89 20.29 -23.02
CA PRO A 294 -5.30 21.69 -22.77
C PRO A 294 -5.83 21.95 -21.35
N HIS A 295 -6.19 20.91 -20.60
CA HIS A 295 -6.71 21.01 -19.22
C HIS A 295 -5.69 20.62 -18.16
N GLY A 296 -4.41 20.46 -18.53
CA GLY A 296 -3.34 20.08 -17.62
C GLY A 296 -2.84 18.66 -17.85
N PRO A 297 -2.12 18.09 -16.85
CA PRO A 297 -1.62 16.72 -16.90
C PRO A 297 -2.70 15.68 -17.19
N VAL A 298 -2.31 14.56 -17.80
CA VAL A 298 -3.20 13.41 -18.02
C VAL A 298 -2.80 12.27 -17.08
N PRO A 299 -3.38 12.20 -15.87
CA PRO A 299 -3.11 11.13 -14.93
C PRO A 299 -3.86 9.86 -15.30
N HIS A 300 -3.41 8.74 -14.73
CA HIS A 300 -4.04 7.42 -14.86
C HIS A 300 -4.19 6.91 -16.30
N ALA A 301 -3.46 7.48 -17.26
CA ALA A 301 -3.40 6.94 -18.62
C ALA A 301 -2.59 5.64 -18.61
N THR A 302 -3.17 4.58 -19.15
CA THR A 302 -2.47 3.31 -19.35
C THR A 302 -1.65 3.39 -20.63
N VAL A 303 -0.34 3.16 -20.52
CA VAL A 303 0.59 3.19 -21.65
C VAL A 303 1.25 1.84 -21.78
N GLU A 304 0.87 1.09 -22.81
CA GLU A 304 1.50 -0.17 -23.18
C GLU A 304 2.75 0.10 -24.03
N PHE A 305 3.86 -0.53 -23.66
CA PHE A 305 5.13 -0.41 -24.37
C PHE A 305 5.35 -1.63 -25.23
N LEU A 306 5.61 -1.43 -26.52
CA LEU A 306 5.98 -2.48 -27.45
C LEU A 306 7.39 -2.26 -27.98
N ARG A 307 8.14 -3.36 -28.13
CA ARG A 307 9.43 -3.43 -28.83
C ARG A 307 9.37 -4.57 -29.83
N ASP A 308 9.64 -4.29 -31.10
CA ASP A 308 9.50 -5.25 -32.21
C ASP A 308 8.11 -5.93 -32.28
N GLY A 309 7.06 -5.17 -31.94
CA GLY A 309 5.67 -5.65 -31.90
C GLY A 309 5.34 -6.55 -30.70
N GLN A 310 6.29 -6.79 -29.79
CA GLN A 310 6.05 -7.55 -28.55
C GLN A 310 5.82 -6.62 -27.37
N SER A 311 4.78 -6.88 -26.58
CA SER A 311 4.46 -6.11 -25.39
C SER A 311 5.47 -6.36 -24.26
N LEU A 312 6.03 -5.28 -23.72
CA LEU A 312 6.79 -5.26 -22.47
C LEU A 312 5.88 -5.10 -21.25
N GLY A 313 4.57 -4.96 -21.45
CA GLY A 313 3.60 -4.60 -20.42
C GLY A 313 3.26 -3.12 -20.47
N HIS A 314 2.58 -2.64 -19.43
CA HIS A 314 2.10 -1.27 -19.37
C HIS A 314 2.54 -0.55 -18.10
N ILE A 315 2.46 0.77 -18.16
CA ILE A 315 2.68 1.72 -17.06
C ILE A 315 1.48 2.65 -17.00
N GLN A 316 1.01 2.97 -15.80
CA GLN A 316 0.02 4.02 -15.61
C GLN A 316 0.71 5.35 -15.29
N SER A 317 0.29 6.44 -15.94
CA SER A 317 0.83 7.77 -15.66
C SER A 317 0.45 8.27 -14.27
N ASP A 318 1.38 8.94 -13.60
CA ASP A 318 1.17 9.50 -12.26
C ASP A 318 0.23 10.73 -12.27
N SER A 319 0.00 11.33 -11.10
CA SER A 319 -0.85 12.53 -10.95
C SER A 319 -0.40 13.73 -11.81
N GLN A 320 0.86 13.76 -12.23
CA GLN A 320 1.47 14.78 -13.09
C GLN A 320 1.55 14.34 -14.57
N GLY A 321 0.90 13.23 -14.91
CA GLY A 321 0.90 12.65 -16.24
C GLY A 321 2.26 12.12 -16.66
N VAL A 322 3.16 11.84 -15.71
CA VAL A 322 4.52 11.39 -15.99
C VAL A 322 4.60 9.88 -15.91
N ILE A 323 5.34 9.32 -16.86
CA ILE A 323 5.72 7.91 -16.94
C ILE A 323 7.24 7.86 -16.99
N ARG A 324 7.84 6.97 -16.21
CA ARG A 324 9.28 6.74 -16.21
C ARG A 324 9.60 5.26 -16.24
N ALA A 325 10.54 4.87 -17.07
CA ALA A 325 11.06 3.52 -17.11
C ALA A 325 12.53 3.52 -17.51
N ASP A 326 13.33 2.63 -16.91
CA ASP A 326 14.69 2.36 -17.35
C ASP A 326 14.63 1.27 -18.44
N LEU A 327 14.83 1.66 -19.70
CA LEU A 327 14.65 0.81 -20.89
C LEU A 327 15.98 0.54 -21.59
N LEU A 328 16.09 -0.59 -22.28
CA LEU A 328 17.23 -0.90 -23.14
C LEU A 328 17.23 -0.04 -24.42
N GLN A 329 18.40 0.13 -25.03
CA GLN A 329 18.50 0.78 -26.34
C GLN A 329 17.61 0.08 -27.38
N GLY A 330 16.88 0.84 -28.19
CA GLY A 330 15.98 0.28 -29.20
C GLY A 330 14.85 1.21 -29.62
N GLY A 331 14.09 0.79 -30.63
CA GLY A 331 12.85 1.45 -31.05
C GLY A 331 11.65 0.91 -30.31
N TYR A 332 10.74 1.79 -29.92
CA TYR A 332 9.56 1.48 -29.12
C TYR A 332 8.30 2.14 -29.68
N THR A 333 7.16 1.50 -29.42
CA THR A 333 5.83 2.07 -29.61
C THR A 333 5.12 2.13 -28.26
N ALA A 334 4.62 3.31 -27.89
CA ALA A 334 3.73 3.51 -26.76
C ALA A 334 2.27 3.59 -27.26
N VAL A 335 1.42 2.67 -26.79
CA VAL A 335 -0.03 2.70 -27.03
C VAL A 335 -0.72 3.27 -25.79
N ILE A 336 -1.30 4.46 -25.94
CA ILE A 336 -1.79 5.30 -24.85
C ILE A 336 -3.32 5.25 -24.82
N ARG A 337 -3.88 4.88 -23.66
CA ARG A 337 -5.31 4.83 -23.37
C ARG A 337 -5.63 5.69 -22.17
N SER A 338 -6.65 6.53 -22.27
CA SER A 338 -7.10 7.40 -21.19
C SER A 338 -8.58 7.72 -21.41
N LEU A 339 -9.38 7.71 -20.35
CA LEU A 339 -10.81 7.98 -20.42
C LEU A 339 -11.11 9.32 -21.09
N GLY A 340 -12.20 9.33 -21.86
CA GLY A 340 -12.69 10.46 -22.62
C GLY A 340 -11.85 10.80 -23.86
N ARG A 341 -10.95 9.92 -24.30
CA ARG A 341 -10.04 10.16 -25.43
C ARG A 341 -9.90 8.93 -26.32
N ASP A 342 -9.66 9.20 -27.60
CA ASP A 342 -9.25 8.16 -28.55
C ASP A 342 -7.85 7.63 -28.21
N VAL A 343 -7.63 6.36 -28.57
CA VAL A 343 -6.34 5.67 -28.43
C VAL A 343 -5.29 6.37 -29.28
N ARG A 344 -4.08 6.55 -28.73
CA ARG A 344 -2.98 7.17 -29.45
C ARG A 344 -1.74 6.29 -29.43
N GLU A 345 -1.09 6.19 -30.58
CA GLU A 345 0.24 5.59 -30.70
C GLU A 345 1.33 6.67 -30.74
N HIS A 346 2.47 6.36 -30.15
CA HIS A 346 3.64 7.22 -30.17
C HIS A 346 4.91 6.38 -30.32
N ASN A 347 5.66 6.62 -31.38
CA ASN A 347 6.91 5.92 -31.66
C ASN A 347 8.10 6.77 -31.20
N PHE A 348 9.03 6.14 -30.50
CA PHE A 348 10.24 6.77 -30.00
C PHE A 348 11.40 5.76 -29.98
N SER A 349 12.62 6.26 -29.80
CA SER A 349 13.82 5.42 -29.69
C SER A 349 14.63 5.82 -28.46
N ILE A 350 15.14 4.83 -27.77
CA ILE A 350 16.09 5.00 -26.67
C ILE A 350 17.50 4.88 -27.23
N ASP A 351 18.35 5.87 -26.95
CA ASP A 351 19.77 5.90 -27.33
C ASP A 351 20.66 5.86 -26.08
N ASN A 352 21.82 6.53 -26.07
CA ASN A 352 22.76 6.57 -24.95
C ASN A 352 22.54 7.76 -24.00
N SER A 353 21.44 8.48 -24.16
CA SER A 353 21.10 9.66 -23.35
C SER A 353 19.71 9.53 -22.70
N LEU A 354 19.44 10.37 -21.69
CA LEU A 354 18.10 10.50 -21.12
C LEU A 354 17.10 10.82 -22.24
N HIS A 355 16.13 9.93 -22.45
CA HIS A 355 15.04 10.20 -23.39
C HIS A 355 13.90 10.89 -22.64
N ALA A 356 13.72 12.19 -22.85
CA ALA A 356 12.62 12.95 -22.30
C ALA A 356 11.72 13.46 -23.43
N ASP A 357 10.47 13.01 -23.45
CA ASP A 357 9.46 13.47 -24.40
C ASP A 357 8.20 13.97 -23.70
N SER A 358 7.46 14.84 -24.37
CA SER A 358 6.16 15.32 -23.92
C SER A 358 5.12 15.26 -25.04
N LEU A 359 4.03 14.56 -24.75
CA LEU A 359 2.95 14.36 -25.69
C LEU A 359 1.70 15.15 -25.26
N SER A 360 1.27 16.07 -26.14
CA SER A 360 0.02 16.79 -25.96
C SER A 360 -1.14 15.99 -26.54
N LEU A 361 -1.98 15.43 -25.68
CA LEU A 361 -3.21 14.71 -25.98
C LEU A 361 -4.40 15.69 -26.14
N PRO A 362 -5.42 15.34 -26.94
CA PRO A 362 -6.66 16.11 -27.00
C PRO A 362 -7.33 16.31 -25.62
N ALA A 363 -8.23 17.28 -25.54
CA ALA A 363 -9.10 17.40 -24.37
C ALA A 363 -9.99 16.16 -24.26
N ALA A 364 -10.12 15.59 -23.05
CA ALA A 364 -11.09 14.53 -22.80
C ALA A 364 -12.52 15.08 -22.80
N SER A 365 -13.49 14.26 -23.20
CA SER A 365 -14.85 14.41 -22.71
C SER A 365 -14.88 14.23 -21.19
N ARG A 366 -15.60 15.11 -20.48
CA ARG A 366 -15.66 15.16 -19.02
C ARG A 366 -17.05 15.54 -18.53
N VAL A 367 -17.43 14.98 -17.39
CA VAL A 367 -18.57 15.48 -16.61
C VAL A 367 -18.06 16.44 -15.54
N ARG A 368 -18.73 17.57 -15.36
CA ARG A 368 -18.52 18.50 -14.23
C ARG A 368 -19.73 18.45 -13.31
N ALA A 369 -19.57 17.84 -12.15
CA ALA A 369 -20.65 17.65 -11.19
C ALA A 369 -20.81 18.86 -10.24
N THR A 370 -22.05 19.15 -9.88
CA THR A 370 -22.42 20.08 -8.80
C THR A 370 -23.66 19.53 -8.09
N ILE A 371 -23.47 19.06 -6.86
CA ILE A 371 -24.46 18.37 -6.04
C ILE A 371 -24.67 19.18 -4.77
N LEU A 372 -25.93 19.52 -4.50
CA LEU A 372 -26.30 20.46 -3.45
C LEU A 372 -27.38 19.86 -2.55
N ASP A 373 -27.54 20.39 -1.34
CA ASP A 373 -28.74 20.21 -0.52
C ASP A 373 -29.88 21.14 -0.95
N ALA A 374 -31.02 21.04 -0.26
CA ALA A 374 -32.20 21.88 -0.49
C ALA A 374 -31.94 23.38 -0.23
N GLU A 375 -30.96 23.71 0.60
CA GLU A 375 -30.50 25.07 0.92
C GLU A 375 -29.47 25.61 -0.10
N GLY A 376 -29.09 24.80 -1.08
CA GLY A 376 -28.13 25.16 -2.13
C GLY A 376 -26.67 25.12 -1.69
N GLN A 377 -26.35 24.49 -0.56
CA GLN A 377 -24.97 24.25 -0.12
C GLN A 377 -24.42 22.96 -0.76
N PRO A 378 -23.13 22.90 -1.07
CA PRO A 378 -22.51 21.67 -1.56
C PRO A 378 -22.50 20.58 -0.50
N ILE A 379 -22.87 19.36 -0.88
CA ILE A 379 -22.92 18.19 0.01
C ILE A 379 -22.00 17.07 -0.46
N ALA A 380 -21.53 16.23 0.46
CA ALA A 380 -20.88 15.00 0.06
C ALA A 380 -21.82 14.13 -0.77
N ALA A 381 -21.28 13.34 -1.69
CA ALA A 381 -22.13 12.50 -2.53
C ALA A 381 -21.37 11.33 -3.14
N LYS A 382 -22.13 10.28 -3.43
CA LYS A 382 -21.77 9.14 -4.28
C LYS A 382 -22.49 9.26 -5.62
N VAL A 383 -21.73 9.25 -6.72
CA VAL A 383 -22.24 9.32 -8.10
C VAL A 383 -21.84 8.09 -8.89
N GLN A 384 -22.80 7.25 -9.25
CA GLN A 384 -22.60 6.08 -10.09
C GLN A 384 -22.97 6.36 -11.54
N PHE A 385 -22.17 5.87 -12.49
CA PHE A 385 -22.39 5.97 -13.92
C PHE A 385 -22.62 4.57 -14.51
N GLN A 386 -23.82 4.32 -15.04
CA GLN A 386 -24.16 3.07 -15.71
C GLN A 386 -24.29 3.32 -17.21
N GLY A 387 -23.48 2.66 -18.03
CA GLY A 387 -23.59 2.73 -19.48
C GLY A 387 -24.93 2.18 -19.96
N ILE A 388 -25.57 2.87 -20.90
CA ILE A 388 -26.83 2.45 -21.51
C ILE A 388 -26.73 2.50 -23.03
N ASP A 389 -27.66 1.81 -23.70
CA ASP A 389 -27.79 1.79 -25.17
C ASP A 389 -26.48 1.45 -25.91
N GLY A 390 -25.77 0.44 -25.39
CA GLY A 390 -24.52 -0.08 -25.97
C GLY A 390 -23.25 0.61 -25.46
N THR A 391 -23.37 1.59 -24.56
CA THR A 391 -22.24 2.17 -23.83
C THR A 391 -21.87 1.25 -22.66
N SER A 392 -20.57 0.97 -22.46
CA SER A 392 -20.10 0.21 -21.29
C SER A 392 -20.04 1.08 -20.05
N ASP A 393 -20.15 0.46 -18.87
CA ASP A 393 -19.81 1.11 -17.61
C ASP A 393 -18.35 1.58 -17.64
N PRO A 394 -18.05 2.79 -17.14
CA PRO A 394 -16.66 3.23 -17.03
C PRO A 394 -15.93 2.45 -15.94
N ASP A 395 -14.62 2.30 -16.11
CA ASP A 395 -13.70 1.84 -15.08
C ASP A 395 -12.76 2.99 -14.70
N PHE A 396 -13.05 3.63 -13.58
CA PHE A 396 -12.27 4.74 -13.03
C PHE A 396 -11.07 4.28 -12.18
N GLY A 397 -10.98 2.98 -11.86
CA GLY A 397 -9.94 2.44 -11.00
C GLY A 397 -10.46 1.35 -10.05
N PRO A 398 -9.58 0.75 -9.24
CA PRO A 398 -9.96 -0.32 -8.33
C PRO A 398 -10.75 0.18 -7.13
N THR A 399 -11.44 -0.74 -6.46
CA THR A 399 -12.12 -0.49 -5.17
C THR A 399 -11.21 -0.01 -4.05
N ALA A 400 -9.89 -0.21 -4.19
CA ALA A 400 -8.87 0.29 -3.27
C ALA A 400 -8.52 1.78 -3.46
N GLY A 401 -9.04 2.42 -4.51
CA GLY A 401 -8.81 3.82 -4.82
C GLY A 401 -9.40 4.80 -3.80
N ILE A 402 -9.27 6.10 -4.07
CA ILE A 402 -9.70 7.15 -3.13
C ILE A 402 -11.10 7.67 -3.49
N ALA A 403 -11.24 8.35 -4.63
CA ALA A 403 -12.47 9.06 -4.98
C ALA A 403 -13.22 8.41 -6.15
N ALA A 404 -12.52 8.04 -7.21
CA ALA A 404 -13.12 7.39 -8.37
C ALA A 404 -12.72 5.91 -8.37
N ILE A 405 -13.70 5.02 -8.24
CA ILE A 405 -13.53 3.57 -8.13
C ILE A 405 -14.62 2.88 -8.97
N GLU A 406 -14.25 1.87 -9.74
CA GLU A 406 -15.13 1.19 -10.69
C GLU A 406 -15.92 2.21 -11.51
N ASN A 407 -17.25 2.20 -11.44
CA ASN A 407 -18.12 3.13 -12.12
C ASN A 407 -18.67 4.26 -11.23
N VAL A 408 -18.02 4.52 -10.09
CA VAL A 408 -18.49 5.44 -9.04
C VAL A 408 -17.46 6.54 -8.77
N VAL A 409 -17.95 7.76 -8.50
CA VAL A 409 -17.16 8.88 -7.97
C VAL A 409 -17.75 9.36 -6.65
N TYR A 410 -16.92 9.37 -5.61
CA TYR A 410 -17.19 9.97 -4.32
C TYR A 410 -16.62 11.39 -4.27
N CYS A 411 -17.35 12.31 -3.66
CA CYS A 411 -16.88 13.67 -3.44
C CYS A 411 -17.30 14.16 -2.05
N ALA A 412 -16.41 14.87 -1.35
CA ALA A 412 -16.69 15.41 -0.01
C ALA A 412 -17.54 16.69 -0.04
N ARG A 413 -17.59 17.39 -1.19
CA ARG A 413 -18.15 18.75 -1.31
C ARG A 413 -18.98 18.95 -2.57
N GLY A 414 -19.57 17.88 -3.09
CA GLY A 414 -20.55 17.94 -4.17
C GLY A 414 -20.00 18.41 -5.50
N GLN A 415 -18.68 18.43 -5.68
CA GLN A 415 -18.03 18.97 -6.87
C GLN A 415 -16.88 18.06 -7.29
N PHE A 416 -16.85 17.73 -8.59
CA PHE A 416 -15.72 17.06 -9.23
C PHE A 416 -15.77 17.27 -10.76
N GLU A 417 -14.63 17.03 -11.41
CA GLU A 417 -14.57 16.77 -12.85
C GLU A 417 -14.05 15.36 -13.09
N GLN A 418 -14.76 14.57 -13.89
CA GLN A 418 -14.40 13.18 -14.18
C GLN A 418 -14.34 12.97 -15.71
N PRO A 419 -13.20 12.57 -16.27
CA PRO A 419 -13.13 12.03 -17.63
C PRO A 419 -14.08 10.85 -17.82
N LEU A 420 -14.83 10.89 -18.91
CA LEU A 420 -15.85 9.90 -19.24
C LEU A 420 -15.85 9.71 -20.76
N ASP A 421 -15.87 8.45 -21.21
CA ASP A 421 -15.92 8.14 -22.63
C ASP A 421 -17.22 8.67 -23.27
N PRO A 422 -17.20 9.03 -24.57
CA PRO A 422 -18.41 9.42 -25.28
C PRO A 422 -19.45 8.29 -25.27
N GLY A 423 -20.70 8.62 -24.96
CA GLY A 423 -21.77 7.64 -24.85
C GLY A 423 -22.98 8.14 -24.06
N ARG A 424 -23.90 7.21 -23.79
CA ARG A 424 -25.10 7.45 -22.97
C ARG A 424 -24.99 6.71 -21.65
N TYR A 425 -25.38 7.40 -20.57
CA TYR A 425 -25.28 6.87 -19.22
C TYR A 425 -26.55 7.16 -18.42
N ARG A 426 -26.94 6.23 -17.56
CA ARG A 426 -27.79 6.48 -16.40
C ARG A 426 -26.89 6.83 -15.21
N VAL A 427 -27.11 7.98 -14.60
CA VAL A 427 -26.33 8.48 -13.46
C VAL A 427 -27.20 8.47 -12.21
N ILE A 428 -26.72 7.83 -11.15
CA ILE A 428 -27.38 7.74 -9.85
C ILE A 428 -26.58 8.54 -8.84
N ILE A 429 -27.22 9.47 -8.15
CA ILE A 429 -26.59 10.43 -7.23
C ILE A 429 -27.25 10.30 -5.86
N SER A 430 -26.47 10.11 -4.80
CA SER A 430 -26.97 9.83 -3.45
C SER A 430 -26.09 10.41 -2.34
N HIS A 431 -26.69 10.65 -1.17
CA HIS A 431 -26.04 11.11 0.06
C HIS A 431 -26.71 10.49 1.30
N GLY A 432 -26.30 9.27 1.68
CA GLY A 432 -26.87 8.54 2.82
C GLY A 432 -28.38 8.22 2.73
N PRO A 433 -28.92 7.53 3.75
CA PRO A 433 -30.31 7.04 3.73
C PRO A 433 -31.36 8.09 4.09
N GLU A 434 -30.95 9.25 4.58
CA GLU A 434 -31.86 10.31 5.04
C GLU A 434 -32.26 11.31 3.95
N PHE A 435 -31.61 11.21 2.78
CA PHE A 435 -31.79 12.10 1.65
C PHE A 435 -32.38 11.35 0.47
N ASP A 436 -33.12 12.07 -0.38
CA ASP A 436 -33.54 11.51 -1.65
C ASP A 436 -32.32 11.24 -2.54
N ALA A 437 -32.37 10.15 -3.32
CA ALA A 437 -31.44 9.90 -4.40
C ALA A 437 -32.02 10.39 -5.74
N GLU A 438 -31.17 10.89 -6.62
CA GLU A 438 -31.56 11.33 -7.96
C GLU A 438 -31.03 10.34 -9.02
N THR A 439 -31.84 10.10 -10.06
CA THR A 439 -31.41 9.35 -11.25
C THR A 439 -31.68 10.17 -12.50
N GLN A 440 -30.67 10.34 -13.34
CA GLN A 440 -30.78 11.09 -14.60
C GLN A 440 -30.07 10.37 -15.74
N GLU A 441 -30.57 10.53 -16.97
CA GLU A 441 -29.88 10.05 -18.17
C GLU A 441 -29.10 11.18 -18.81
N ILE A 442 -27.84 10.92 -19.16
CA ILE A 442 -26.94 11.86 -19.82
C ILE A 442 -26.40 11.31 -21.13
N GLU A 443 -26.06 12.19 -22.05
CA GLU A 443 -25.32 11.88 -23.28
C GLU A 443 -24.14 12.82 -23.39
N ILE A 444 -22.95 12.25 -23.59
CA ILE A 444 -21.69 13.01 -23.71
C ILE A 444 -21.00 12.68 -25.02
N GLY A 445 -20.63 13.72 -25.78
CA GLY A 445 -19.90 13.62 -27.03
C GLY A 445 -18.38 13.79 -26.85
N PRO A 446 -17.58 13.48 -27.89
CA PRO A 446 -16.12 13.62 -27.86
C PRO A 446 -15.66 15.03 -27.48
N GLY A 447 -14.74 15.13 -26.51
CA GLY A 447 -14.18 16.40 -26.04
C GLY A 447 -15.16 17.34 -25.31
N GLN A 448 -16.42 16.92 -25.11
CA GLN A 448 -17.45 17.73 -24.46
C GLN A 448 -17.21 17.84 -22.95
N LEU A 449 -17.40 19.04 -22.41
CA LEU A 449 -17.57 19.23 -20.97
C LEU A 449 -19.07 19.31 -20.66
N LEU A 450 -19.63 18.26 -20.04
CA LEU A 450 -21.04 18.16 -19.71
C LEU A 450 -21.29 18.57 -18.24
N PRO A 451 -22.07 19.62 -17.97
CA PRO A 451 -22.51 19.92 -16.60
C PRO A 451 -23.50 18.87 -16.09
N LEU A 452 -23.25 18.31 -14.91
CA LEU A 452 -24.13 17.42 -14.16
C LEU A 452 -24.55 18.13 -12.88
N ARG A 453 -25.83 18.46 -12.73
CA ARG A 453 -26.35 19.15 -11.54
C ARG A 453 -27.40 18.30 -10.86
N SER A 454 -27.38 18.29 -9.53
CA SER A 454 -28.33 17.57 -8.68
C SER A 454 -28.59 18.32 -7.39
N VAL A 455 -29.80 18.16 -6.85
CA VAL A 455 -30.19 18.66 -5.52
C VAL A 455 -30.80 17.49 -4.74
N LEU A 456 -30.20 17.14 -3.61
CA LEU A 456 -30.66 16.03 -2.75
C LEU A 456 -31.30 16.63 -1.49
N PRO A 457 -32.64 16.73 -1.40
CA PRO A 457 -33.29 17.16 -0.17
C PRO A 457 -33.19 16.07 0.91
N ARG A 458 -32.99 16.49 2.17
CA ARG A 458 -33.17 15.61 3.33
C ARG A 458 -34.66 15.37 3.55
N THR A 459 -35.11 14.13 3.40
CA THR A 459 -36.54 13.77 3.49
C THR A 459 -36.89 12.97 4.74
N VAL A 460 -35.88 12.48 5.46
CA VAL A 460 -36.03 11.86 6.78
C VAL A 460 -35.56 12.82 7.86
N ASP A 461 -36.46 13.21 8.78
CA ASP A 461 -36.09 14.03 9.94
C ASP A 461 -35.55 13.14 11.06
N THR A 462 -34.22 13.16 11.24
CA THR A 462 -33.53 12.43 12.32
C THR A 462 -33.00 13.38 13.40
N ARG A 463 -33.62 14.57 13.57
CA ARG A 463 -33.20 15.52 14.61
C ARG A 463 -33.17 14.88 15.99
N GLY A 464 -32.06 15.05 16.68
CA GLY A 464 -31.80 14.44 18.00
C GLY A 464 -31.13 13.07 17.92
N TRP A 465 -30.91 12.54 16.71
CA TRP A 465 -30.09 11.36 16.44
C TRP A 465 -28.79 11.76 15.77
N VAL A 466 -27.80 10.86 15.83
CA VAL A 466 -26.52 10.99 15.15
C VAL A 466 -26.32 9.71 14.33
N SER A 467 -26.18 9.83 13.02
CA SER A 467 -25.83 8.71 12.15
C SER A 467 -24.38 8.29 12.43
N SER A 468 -24.13 7.00 12.70
CA SER A 468 -22.82 6.55 13.15
C SER A 468 -22.41 5.19 12.61
N ASP A 469 -21.11 5.02 12.39
CA ASP A 469 -20.47 3.74 12.09
C ASP A 469 -19.31 3.55 13.08
N PHE A 470 -19.41 2.54 13.95
CA PHE A 470 -18.43 2.26 15.00
C PHE A 470 -17.41 1.19 14.64
N HIS A 471 -17.52 0.56 13.47
CA HIS A 471 -16.73 -0.62 13.13
C HIS A 471 -16.37 -0.61 11.64
N SER A 472 -15.31 0.14 11.31
CA SER A 472 -14.86 0.35 9.93
C SER A 472 -13.33 0.23 9.79
N HIS A 473 -12.91 -0.40 8.69
CA HIS A 473 -11.51 -0.75 8.40
C HIS A 473 -11.02 -0.27 7.04
N SER A 474 -9.72 -0.01 6.94
CA SER A 474 -9.02 0.33 5.71
C SER A 474 -7.62 -0.32 5.66
N SER A 475 -6.77 0.05 4.70
CA SER A 475 -5.43 -0.55 4.52
C SER A 475 -4.62 -0.73 5.82
N PRO A 476 -4.57 0.23 6.77
CA PRO A 476 -3.78 0.10 8.00
C PRO A 476 -4.14 -1.13 8.87
N SER A 477 -5.36 -1.65 8.76
CA SER A 477 -5.79 -2.88 9.43
C SER A 477 -5.07 -4.15 8.94
N GLY A 478 -4.71 -4.20 7.65
CA GLY A 478 -4.11 -5.36 6.99
C GLY A 478 -5.08 -6.47 6.56
N ASP A 479 -6.36 -6.38 6.88
CA ASP A 479 -7.42 -7.27 6.36
C ASP A 479 -8.20 -6.65 5.19
N ASN A 480 -8.16 -5.33 5.07
CA ASN A 480 -8.71 -4.51 4.00
C ASN A 480 -7.58 -3.84 3.19
N VAL A 481 -7.86 -3.43 1.95
CA VAL A 481 -6.90 -2.77 1.06
C VAL A 481 -7.37 -1.40 0.56
N SER A 482 -8.51 -0.93 1.08
CA SER A 482 -9.07 0.38 0.76
C SER A 482 -8.19 1.48 1.32
N HIS A 483 -7.88 2.50 0.54
CA HIS A 483 -7.17 3.68 1.06
C HIS A 483 -8.01 4.35 2.18
N GLN A 484 -7.39 4.73 3.30
CA GLN A 484 -8.09 5.33 4.45
C GLN A 484 -8.89 6.59 4.08
N ARG A 485 -8.29 7.52 3.33
CA ARG A 485 -9.02 8.64 2.72
C ARG A 485 -10.25 8.25 1.89
N GLY A 486 -10.15 7.16 1.12
CA GLY A 486 -11.28 6.65 0.34
C GLY A 486 -12.41 6.16 1.25
N ARG A 487 -12.05 5.48 2.35
CA ARG A 487 -12.99 5.10 3.40
C ARG A 487 -13.70 6.30 4.02
N VAL A 488 -12.96 7.36 4.35
CA VAL A 488 -13.53 8.62 4.88
C VAL A 488 -14.50 9.26 3.87
N LEU A 489 -14.17 9.24 2.57
CA LEU A 489 -15.09 9.71 1.52
C LEU A 489 -16.37 8.88 1.45
N ASN A 490 -16.31 7.56 1.67
CA ASN A 490 -17.51 6.73 1.74
C ASN A 490 -18.37 7.12 2.93
N LEU A 491 -17.78 7.25 4.13
CA LEU A 491 -18.51 7.67 5.33
C LEU A 491 -19.21 9.03 5.14
N LEU A 492 -18.52 10.00 4.53
CA LEU A 492 -19.10 11.30 4.21
C LEU A 492 -20.27 11.19 3.22
N ALA A 493 -20.10 10.43 2.14
CA ALA A 493 -21.13 10.27 1.11
C ALA A 493 -22.32 9.41 1.57
N GLU A 494 -22.17 8.59 2.60
CA GLU A 494 -23.26 7.85 3.23
C GLU A 494 -23.89 8.60 4.41
N HIS A 495 -23.56 9.89 4.58
CA HIS A 495 -24.05 10.73 5.67
C HIS A 495 -23.82 10.13 7.07
N ILE A 496 -22.60 9.63 7.32
CA ILE A 496 -22.18 9.27 8.67
C ILE A 496 -21.69 10.54 9.38
N GLU A 497 -22.30 10.86 10.52
CA GLU A 497 -22.03 12.07 11.30
C GLU A 497 -20.98 11.83 12.39
N PHE A 498 -20.81 10.59 12.85
CA PHE A 498 -19.73 10.20 13.76
C PHE A 498 -19.17 8.81 13.45
N ALA A 499 -17.85 8.72 13.35
CA ALA A 499 -17.14 7.44 13.21
C ALA A 499 -15.77 7.48 13.90
N PRO A 500 -15.50 6.62 14.91
CA PRO A 500 -14.14 6.35 15.36
C PRO A 500 -13.35 5.62 14.28
N CYS A 501 -12.03 5.82 14.24
CA CYS A 501 -11.15 5.01 13.41
C CYS A 501 -10.79 3.75 14.18
N THR A 502 -11.25 2.57 13.73
CA THR A 502 -11.13 1.31 14.47
C THR A 502 -10.26 0.29 13.73
N GLU A 503 -9.11 0.71 13.21
CA GLU A 503 -8.22 -0.21 12.49
C GLU A 503 -7.76 -1.37 13.39
N HIS A 504 -7.55 -2.54 12.78
CA HIS A 504 -7.15 -3.75 13.48
C HIS A 504 -5.76 -3.63 14.14
N ASN A 505 -5.74 -3.89 15.45
CA ASN A 505 -4.55 -3.94 16.31
C ASN A 505 -3.66 -2.69 16.20
N ARG A 506 -4.21 -1.54 15.81
CA ARG A 506 -3.49 -0.28 15.71
C ARG A 506 -4.38 0.88 16.10
N ILE A 507 -3.88 1.75 16.98
CA ILE A 507 -4.58 3.02 17.25
C ILE A 507 -4.34 3.97 16.08
N ASP A 508 -5.41 4.37 15.40
CA ASP A 508 -5.34 5.31 14.27
C ASP A 508 -6.45 6.36 14.30
N THR A 509 -6.49 7.29 13.33
CA THR A 509 -7.47 8.39 13.29
C THR A 509 -7.83 8.84 11.87
N TYR A 510 -9.06 9.32 11.67
CA TYR A 510 -9.49 9.95 10.40
C TYR A 510 -9.31 11.48 10.36
N ALA A 511 -8.76 12.08 11.43
CA ALA A 511 -8.70 13.54 11.58
C ALA A 511 -7.94 14.24 10.44
N ASP A 512 -6.79 13.71 10.02
CA ASP A 512 -5.97 14.29 8.96
C ASP A 512 -6.63 14.18 7.58
N ASP A 513 -7.33 13.07 7.31
CA ASP A 513 -8.09 12.90 6.08
C ASP A 513 -9.30 13.84 6.01
N LEU A 514 -10.04 14.03 7.11
CA LEU A 514 -11.12 15.01 7.18
C LEU A 514 -10.61 16.44 6.99
N LEU A 515 -9.43 16.77 7.53
CA LEU A 515 -8.80 18.07 7.30
C LEU A 515 -8.42 18.26 5.83
N ALA A 516 -7.78 17.25 5.22
CA ALA A 516 -7.40 17.27 3.80
C ALA A 516 -8.62 17.40 2.86
N LEU A 517 -9.76 16.80 3.23
CA LEU A 517 -11.01 16.90 2.50
C LEU A 517 -11.83 18.17 2.82
N ASN A 518 -11.38 18.98 3.79
CA ASN A 518 -12.13 20.12 4.33
C ASN A 518 -13.56 19.72 4.76
N ALA A 519 -13.65 18.61 5.50
CA ALA A 519 -14.90 17.94 5.88
C ALA A 519 -15.03 17.74 7.41
N THR A 520 -14.19 18.39 8.22
CA THR A 520 -14.21 18.29 9.70
C THR A 520 -15.52 18.75 10.33
N ALA A 521 -16.33 19.54 9.62
CA ALA A 521 -17.66 19.95 10.06
C ALA A 521 -18.78 18.96 9.68
N ALA A 522 -18.51 18.01 8.78
CA ALA A 522 -19.50 17.07 8.25
C ALA A 522 -19.47 15.70 8.95
N LEU A 523 -18.33 15.30 9.50
CA LEU A 523 -18.15 14.05 10.23
C LEU A 523 -17.26 14.30 11.46
N ALA A 524 -17.76 13.95 12.65
CA ALA A 524 -16.99 13.91 13.87
C ALA A 524 -16.22 12.57 13.97
N THR A 525 -14.99 12.61 14.48
CA THR A 525 -14.17 11.40 14.63
C THR A 525 -13.34 11.46 15.90
N CYS A 526 -12.81 10.30 16.31
CA CYS A 526 -11.78 10.19 17.32
C CYS A 526 -10.85 9.02 17.00
N SER A 527 -9.68 8.99 17.62
CA SER A 527 -8.78 7.86 17.51
C SER A 527 -9.32 6.65 18.25
N GLY A 528 -9.15 5.47 17.68
CA GLY A 528 -9.58 4.22 18.29
C GLY A 528 -8.80 3.07 17.70
N MET A 529 -9.22 1.86 18.06
CA MET A 529 -8.74 0.64 17.43
C MET A 529 -9.80 -0.44 17.54
N GLU A 530 -9.65 -1.46 16.71
CA GLU A 530 -10.21 -2.77 16.98
C GLU A 530 -9.11 -3.72 17.45
N LEU A 531 -9.22 -4.23 18.68
CA LEU A 531 -8.29 -5.24 19.18
C LEU A 531 -8.82 -6.65 18.85
N THR A 532 -8.08 -7.35 17.99
CA THR A 532 -8.47 -8.64 17.40
C THR A 532 -7.51 -9.72 17.81
N GLY A 533 -7.97 -10.52 18.78
CA GLY A 533 -7.25 -11.66 19.32
C GLY A 533 -7.86 -13.00 18.87
N SER A 534 -7.33 -14.08 19.44
CA SER A 534 -7.90 -15.42 19.33
C SER A 534 -8.51 -15.81 20.67
N PRO A 535 -9.61 -16.59 20.72
CA PRO A 535 -10.37 -17.14 19.61
C PRO A 535 -11.31 -16.12 18.93
N LEU A 536 -11.47 -16.25 17.61
CA LEU A 536 -12.49 -15.51 16.85
C LEU A 536 -13.81 -16.32 16.77
N PRO A 537 -14.97 -15.66 16.62
CA PRO A 537 -15.15 -14.20 16.52
C PRO A 537 -15.20 -13.47 17.87
N ILE A 538 -15.26 -14.18 19.00
CA ILE A 538 -15.56 -13.56 20.30
C ILE A 538 -14.49 -12.60 20.84
N ASN A 539 -13.22 -12.78 20.45
CA ASN A 539 -12.11 -11.99 20.96
C ASN A 539 -11.81 -10.76 20.07
N HIS A 540 -12.85 -9.97 19.82
CA HIS A 540 -12.86 -8.89 18.85
C HIS A 540 -13.58 -7.67 19.44
N GLN A 541 -12.82 -6.63 19.83
CA GLN A 541 -13.39 -5.49 20.57
C GLN A 541 -12.89 -4.14 20.05
N ASN A 542 -13.81 -3.20 19.84
CA ASN A 542 -13.45 -1.80 19.59
C ASN A 542 -13.26 -1.06 20.90
N ALA A 543 -12.35 -0.09 20.91
CA ALA A 543 -12.29 0.92 21.96
C ALA A 543 -11.95 2.31 21.41
N PHE A 544 -12.67 3.32 21.88
CA PHE A 544 -12.48 4.72 21.48
C PHE A 544 -13.09 5.72 22.49
N PRO A 545 -12.49 6.91 22.71
CA PRO A 545 -11.21 7.32 22.16
C PRO A 545 -10.03 6.63 22.85
N LEU A 546 -8.93 6.44 22.11
CA LEU A 546 -7.62 5.99 22.64
C LEU A 546 -6.51 6.98 22.28
N HIS A 547 -5.43 7.03 23.06
CA HIS A 547 -4.28 7.88 22.79
C HIS A 547 -3.40 7.28 21.69
N ARG A 548 -3.41 7.90 20.51
CA ARG A 548 -2.51 7.53 19.40
C ARG A 548 -1.08 8.02 19.68
N HIS A 549 -0.14 7.10 19.69
CA HIS A 549 1.29 7.37 19.74
C HIS A 549 1.92 7.16 18.36
N GLU A 550 2.06 8.26 17.61
CA GLU A 550 2.67 8.22 16.28
C GLU A 550 4.05 7.57 16.29
N HIS A 551 4.35 6.83 15.22
CA HIS A 551 5.64 6.18 14.97
C HIS A 551 6.00 5.07 15.98
N GLN A 552 5.06 4.61 16.80
CA GLN A 552 5.24 3.45 17.67
C GLN A 552 4.50 2.23 17.11
N GLN A 553 4.96 1.02 17.49
CA GLN A 553 4.26 -0.22 17.19
C GLN A 553 2.78 -0.10 17.58
N ASP A 554 1.89 -0.53 16.68
CA ASP A 554 0.43 -0.55 16.90
C ASP A 554 -0.18 0.82 17.25
N GLY A 555 0.49 1.93 16.90
CA GLY A 555 0.06 3.27 17.30
C GLY A 555 0.06 3.49 18.81
N GLY A 556 0.80 2.67 19.57
CA GLY A 556 0.80 2.64 21.02
C GLY A 556 -0.35 1.82 21.64
N GLY A 557 -1.02 0.97 20.86
CA GLY A 557 -2.09 0.09 21.34
C GLY A 557 -1.60 -1.09 22.19
N PRO A 558 -2.49 -1.70 23.00
CA PRO A 558 -2.21 -2.93 23.73
C PRO A 558 -2.02 -4.13 22.79
N GLN A 559 -1.27 -5.13 23.26
CA GLN A 559 -1.18 -6.44 22.61
C GLN A 559 -2.40 -7.31 22.91
N THR A 560 -2.69 -8.25 22.02
CA THR A 560 -3.77 -9.24 22.16
C THR A 560 -3.51 -10.24 23.29
N ASP A 561 -4.55 -10.93 23.74
CA ASP A 561 -4.48 -12.03 24.72
C ASP A 561 -5.34 -13.19 24.25
N ALA A 562 -4.93 -14.44 24.54
CA ALA A 562 -5.72 -15.61 24.20
C ALA A 562 -6.94 -15.80 25.12
N ASP A 563 -6.94 -15.13 26.28
CA ASP A 563 -8.07 -15.04 27.20
C ASP A 563 -8.90 -13.78 26.89
N PRO A 564 -10.11 -13.91 26.30
CA PRO A 564 -10.92 -12.75 25.93
C PRO A 564 -11.28 -11.86 27.12
N VAL A 565 -11.38 -12.41 28.33
CA VAL A 565 -11.68 -11.62 29.54
C VAL A 565 -10.50 -10.71 29.88
N ARG A 566 -9.27 -11.22 29.80
CA ARG A 566 -8.05 -10.41 30.03
C ARG A 566 -7.84 -9.39 28.94
N GLN A 567 -8.16 -9.72 27.70
CA GLN A 567 -8.02 -8.80 26.57
C GLN A 567 -8.94 -7.58 26.75
N ILE A 568 -10.24 -7.81 26.98
CA ILE A 568 -11.19 -6.70 27.14
C ILE A 568 -10.94 -5.89 28.41
N GLU A 569 -10.54 -6.53 29.52
CA GLU A 569 -10.10 -5.85 30.74
C GLU A 569 -8.90 -4.94 30.46
N ARG A 570 -7.86 -5.46 29.80
CA ARG A 570 -6.67 -4.67 29.41
C ARG A 570 -7.04 -3.48 28.54
N LEU A 571 -7.91 -3.68 27.56
CA LEU A 571 -8.35 -2.64 26.63
C LEU A 571 -9.15 -1.54 27.37
N ALA A 572 -10.09 -1.94 28.23
CA ALA A 572 -10.88 -1.01 29.04
C ALA A 572 -9.99 -0.16 29.97
N LEU A 573 -8.99 -0.79 30.60
CA LEU A 573 -8.06 -0.12 31.52
C LEU A 573 -6.90 0.62 30.82
N TRP A 574 -6.72 0.46 29.50
CA TRP A 574 -5.67 1.12 28.73
C TRP A 574 -5.71 2.66 28.88
N ASP A 575 -4.63 3.36 28.57
CA ASP A 575 -4.57 4.82 28.69
C ASP A 575 -4.88 5.35 30.10
N ASN A 576 -4.32 4.69 31.13
CA ASN A 576 -4.54 5.04 32.54
C ASN A 576 -6.03 5.13 32.91
N THR A 577 -6.83 4.15 32.47
CA THR A 577 -8.28 4.10 32.74
C THR A 577 -9.04 5.33 32.23
N SER A 578 -8.63 5.89 31.09
CA SER A 578 -9.34 6.99 30.44
C SER A 578 -10.78 6.60 30.10
N ALA A 579 -11.68 7.60 30.11
CA ALA A 579 -13.07 7.39 29.70
C ALA A 579 -13.12 7.07 28.21
N LYS A 580 -13.74 5.94 27.87
CA LYS A 580 -13.90 5.45 26.50
C LYS A 580 -15.13 4.55 26.40
N VAL A 581 -15.57 4.32 25.18
CA VAL A 581 -16.51 3.25 24.82
C VAL A 581 -15.70 2.00 24.51
N VAL A 582 -16.05 0.88 25.12
CA VAL A 582 -15.59 -0.46 24.76
C VAL A 582 -16.77 -1.22 24.16
N GLN A 583 -16.64 -1.56 22.89
CA GLN A 583 -17.68 -2.27 22.13
C GLN A 583 -17.26 -3.72 21.89
N MET A 584 -18.16 -4.66 22.16
CA MET A 584 -18.02 -6.03 21.68
C MET A 584 -18.47 -6.15 20.24
N ASN A 585 -17.58 -6.57 19.35
CA ASN A 585 -17.91 -6.82 17.94
C ASN A 585 -18.30 -8.28 17.73
N HIS A 586 -19.20 -8.53 16.78
CA HIS A 586 -19.66 -9.87 16.42
C HIS A 586 -19.88 -10.82 17.64
N PRO A 587 -20.63 -10.40 18.69
CA PRO A 587 -20.69 -11.13 19.95
C PRO A 587 -21.30 -12.53 19.76
N ASN A 588 -20.71 -13.53 20.42
CA ASN A 588 -21.33 -14.84 20.61
C ASN A 588 -21.99 -14.90 21.99
N ILE A 589 -23.27 -14.51 22.06
CA ILE A 589 -24.02 -14.40 23.33
C ILE A 589 -24.08 -15.74 24.10
N PRO A 590 -24.37 -16.90 23.48
CA PRO A 590 -24.27 -18.19 24.16
C PRO A 590 -22.89 -18.42 24.79
N GLN A 591 -21.82 -18.14 24.05
CA GLN A 591 -20.45 -18.30 24.54
C GLN A 591 -20.14 -17.41 25.74
N ILE A 592 -20.57 -16.15 25.68
CA ILE A 592 -20.40 -15.19 26.78
C ILE A 592 -21.19 -15.63 28.00
N LEU A 593 -22.45 -16.03 27.82
CA LEU A 593 -23.37 -16.23 28.93
C LEU A 593 -23.31 -17.62 29.56
N GLY A 594 -22.74 -18.65 28.94
CA GLY A 594 -22.66 -19.94 29.62
C GLY A 594 -22.26 -21.14 28.78
N ASP A 595 -21.53 -20.99 27.69
CA ASP A 595 -20.97 -22.11 26.92
C ASP A 595 -19.60 -21.72 26.34
N LYS A 596 -18.59 -21.61 27.20
CA LYS A 596 -17.28 -21.02 26.84
C LYS A 596 -16.61 -21.72 25.67
N ASP A 597 -16.68 -23.05 25.62
CA ASP A 597 -16.01 -23.91 24.64
C ASP A 597 -16.93 -24.36 23.49
N LEU A 598 -18.20 -23.94 23.50
CA LEU A 598 -19.20 -24.22 22.46
C LEU A 598 -19.48 -25.72 22.31
N ASP A 599 -19.40 -26.49 23.40
CA ASP A 599 -19.66 -27.93 23.40
C ASP A 599 -21.15 -28.27 23.60
N GLY A 600 -22.00 -27.26 23.80
CA GLY A 600 -23.43 -27.38 24.04
C GLY A 600 -23.79 -27.73 25.49
N ARG A 601 -22.82 -27.74 26.42
CA ARG A 601 -23.03 -27.96 27.84
C ARG A 601 -22.82 -26.64 28.59
N ALA A 602 -23.77 -26.33 29.46
CA ALA A 602 -23.72 -25.08 30.20
C ALA A 602 -22.51 -25.05 31.17
N ASP A 603 -21.75 -23.97 31.12
CA ASP A 603 -20.66 -23.64 32.03
C ASP A 603 -20.69 -22.16 32.47
N GLU A 604 -19.55 -21.64 32.96
CA GLU A 604 -19.44 -20.24 33.40
C GLU A 604 -19.43 -19.23 32.25
N GLY A 605 -19.26 -19.69 31.00
CA GLY A 605 -19.09 -18.83 29.83
C GLY A 605 -17.88 -17.91 29.94
N LEU A 606 -17.93 -16.82 29.18
CA LEU A 606 -17.01 -15.69 29.26
C LEU A 606 -17.66 -14.49 29.98
N ARG A 607 -18.50 -14.74 30.99
CA ARG A 607 -19.30 -13.69 31.69
C ARG A 607 -18.45 -12.55 32.25
N GLY A 608 -17.16 -12.80 32.55
CA GLY A 608 -16.21 -11.77 32.98
C GLY A 608 -16.06 -10.61 31.99
N MET A 609 -16.36 -10.82 30.71
CA MET A 609 -16.34 -9.76 29.69
C MET A 609 -17.44 -8.71 29.91
N LEU A 610 -18.57 -9.08 30.53
CA LEU A 610 -19.73 -8.20 30.75
C LEU A 610 -19.39 -6.99 31.64
N GLY A 611 -18.38 -7.12 32.51
CA GLY A 611 -17.94 -6.03 33.38
C GLY A 611 -17.14 -4.94 32.66
N TRP A 612 -16.76 -5.17 31.40
CA TRP A 612 -15.84 -4.32 30.64
C TRP A 612 -16.40 -3.83 29.30
N MET A 613 -17.62 -4.25 28.93
CA MET A 613 -18.28 -3.81 27.69
C MET A 613 -19.32 -2.73 27.99
N ASP A 614 -19.33 -1.67 27.20
CA ASP A 614 -20.35 -0.61 27.25
C ASP A 614 -21.50 -0.91 26.28
N VAL A 615 -21.16 -1.44 25.10
CA VAL A 615 -22.11 -1.74 24.01
C VAL A 615 -21.70 -3.02 23.27
N ILE A 616 -22.65 -3.60 22.54
CA ILE A 616 -22.42 -4.78 21.71
C ILE A 616 -22.98 -4.54 20.31
N GLU A 617 -22.32 -5.10 19.29
CA GLU A 617 -22.88 -5.15 17.95
C GLU A 617 -24.08 -6.10 17.91
N VAL A 618 -25.24 -5.59 17.51
CA VAL A 618 -26.45 -6.41 17.36
C VAL A 618 -26.55 -6.83 15.89
N HIS A 619 -26.22 -8.08 15.60
CA HIS A 619 -26.65 -8.69 14.34
C HIS A 619 -28.18 -8.84 14.36
N PRO A 620 -28.86 -8.76 13.19
CA PRO A 620 -30.23 -9.25 13.11
C PRO A 620 -30.25 -10.64 13.76
N PRO A 621 -31.18 -10.92 14.69
CA PRO A 621 -31.15 -12.15 15.45
C PRO A 621 -31.04 -13.31 14.48
N GLN A 622 -29.98 -14.10 14.65
CA GLN A 622 -29.81 -15.37 13.96
C GLN A 622 -31.05 -16.19 14.30
N GLY A 623 -32.00 -16.24 13.37
CA GLY A 623 -33.26 -16.96 13.51
C GLY A 623 -33.05 -18.46 13.52
#